data_AF-A0A356TTU5-F1
#
_entry.id   AF-A0A356TTU5-F1
#
_cell.length_a   1.000
_cell.length_b   1.000
_cell.length_c   1.000
_cell.angle_alpha   90.00
_cell.angle_beta   90.00
_cell.angle_gamma   90.00
#
_symmetry.space_group_name_H-M   'P 1'
#
loop_
_entity.id
_entity.type
_entity.pdbx_description
1 polymer ?
#
loop_
_entity_poly.entity_id
_entity_poly.type
_entity_poly.pdbx_seq_one_letter_code
_entity_poly.pdbx_strand_id
1 'polypeptide(L)'
;MGKYDGLDEAALIAAWNAAKAGVNKPILKALAAHGTPSAAEFVHGCIQKQATSRSAHSVIEVLISMGAPAAPWLVRMITYPDSLQDARVREWVAALGAMGEAGVAAARVGLAEALERYRGLWDQTQAQLESLPAEVKEIVWAAVRVPWSVTLGDGDRQALEGRAELLEDWLPHLLPEIRSADLAVQHRSRLLSGAASAIENLSLVVGEPLEPRRPEPSGNLGLHRV
;
A
#
# COMPACT_ATOMS: atom_id res chain seq x y z
N MET A 1 -1.33 -34.47 -18.84
CA MET A 1 -0.97 -33.27 -19.61
C MET A 1 -2.23 -32.48 -19.90
N GLY A 2 -2.28 -31.22 -19.48
CA GLY A 2 -3.25 -30.23 -19.96
C GLY A 2 -2.81 -29.61 -21.30
N LYS A 3 -3.67 -28.73 -21.84
CA LYS A 3 -3.48 -28.08 -23.15
C LYS A 3 -2.24 -27.17 -23.24
N TYR A 4 -1.71 -26.73 -22.10
CA TYR A 4 -0.66 -25.70 -22.00
C TYR A 4 0.65 -26.23 -21.42
N ASP A 5 0.70 -27.52 -21.07
CA ASP A 5 1.86 -28.18 -20.50
C ASP A 5 2.97 -28.28 -21.57
N GLY A 6 4.19 -27.87 -21.23
CA GLY A 6 5.34 -27.93 -22.15
C GLY A 6 5.45 -26.77 -23.15
N LEU A 7 4.59 -25.75 -23.06
CA LEU A 7 4.78 -24.48 -23.78
C LEU A 7 5.77 -23.58 -23.02
N ASP A 8 6.60 -22.84 -23.75
CA ASP A 8 7.46 -21.79 -23.18
C ASP A 8 6.66 -20.54 -22.75
N GLU A 9 7.31 -19.64 -21.99
CA GLU A 9 6.69 -18.41 -21.51
C GLU A 9 6.14 -17.53 -22.65
N ALA A 10 6.82 -17.45 -23.80
CA ALA A 10 6.39 -16.61 -24.91
C ALA A 10 5.11 -17.15 -25.58
N ALA A 11 5.05 -18.47 -25.80
CA ALA A 11 3.87 -19.17 -26.30
C ALA A 11 2.68 -19.08 -25.32
N LEU A 12 2.95 -19.14 -24.01
CA LEU A 12 1.92 -18.97 -22.97
C LEU A 12 1.41 -17.51 -22.88
N ILE A 13 2.29 -16.52 -22.97
CA ILE A 13 1.94 -15.09 -23.02
C ILE A 13 1.11 -14.78 -24.29
N ALA A 14 1.50 -15.33 -25.43
CA ALA A 14 0.73 -15.24 -26.67
C ALA A 14 -0.65 -15.89 -26.52
N ALA A 15 -0.73 -17.07 -25.92
CA ALA A 15 -1.99 -17.78 -25.65
C ALA A 15 -2.89 -17.04 -24.65
N TRP A 16 -2.33 -16.30 -23.67
CA TRP A 16 -3.08 -15.40 -22.80
C TRP A 16 -3.65 -14.22 -23.58
N ASN A 17 -2.83 -13.53 -24.37
CA ASN A 17 -3.26 -12.36 -25.14
C ASN A 17 -4.28 -12.70 -26.24
N ALA A 18 -4.28 -13.96 -26.73
CA ALA A 18 -5.29 -14.48 -27.66
C ALA A 18 -6.55 -15.08 -26.97
N ALA A 19 -6.61 -15.11 -25.64
CA ALA A 19 -7.75 -15.63 -24.91
C ALA A 19 -8.92 -14.62 -24.84
N LYS A 20 -10.14 -15.14 -24.63
CA LYS A 20 -11.29 -14.28 -24.27
C LYS A 20 -11.05 -13.62 -22.91
N ALA A 21 -11.52 -12.39 -22.76
CA ALA A 21 -11.39 -11.61 -21.53
C ALA A 21 -11.93 -12.35 -20.29
N GLY A 22 -11.14 -12.38 -19.21
CA GLY A 22 -11.42 -13.10 -17.96
C GLY A 22 -10.17 -13.80 -17.40
N VAL A 23 -10.32 -14.54 -16.31
CA VAL A 23 -9.21 -15.29 -15.70
C VAL A 23 -9.02 -16.64 -16.38
N ASN A 24 -8.06 -16.74 -17.30
CA ASN A 24 -7.64 -18.03 -17.87
C ASN A 24 -6.66 -18.76 -16.92
N LYS A 25 -7.16 -19.25 -15.77
CA LYS A 25 -6.35 -19.95 -14.74
C LYS A 25 -5.43 -21.04 -15.31
N PRO A 26 -5.81 -21.87 -16.30
CA PRO A 26 -4.91 -22.85 -16.90
C PRO A 26 -3.61 -22.26 -17.49
N ILE A 27 -3.68 -21.13 -18.19
CA ILE A 27 -2.49 -20.48 -18.76
C ILE A 27 -1.63 -19.86 -17.66
N LEU A 28 -2.25 -19.19 -16.69
CA LEU A 28 -1.52 -18.60 -15.56
C LEU A 28 -0.83 -19.68 -14.71
N LYS A 29 -1.46 -20.85 -14.52
CA LYS A 29 -0.83 -21.98 -13.83
C LYS A 29 0.32 -22.60 -14.63
N ALA A 30 0.22 -22.67 -15.96
CA ALA A 30 1.34 -23.10 -16.80
C ALA A 30 2.51 -22.10 -16.74
N LEU A 31 2.25 -20.80 -16.72
CA LEU A 31 3.26 -19.75 -16.49
C LEU A 31 3.90 -19.90 -15.10
N ALA A 32 3.08 -20.03 -14.05
CA ALA A 32 3.55 -20.22 -12.68
C ALA A 32 4.48 -21.44 -12.52
N ALA A 33 4.23 -22.52 -13.28
CA ALA A 33 5.03 -23.73 -13.27
C ALA A 33 6.44 -23.58 -13.87
N HIS A 34 6.74 -22.50 -14.60
CA HIS A 34 8.12 -22.17 -15.02
C HIS A 34 8.99 -21.68 -13.84
N GLY A 35 8.38 -21.15 -12.77
CA GLY A 35 9.11 -20.72 -11.57
C GLY A 35 10.07 -19.55 -11.79
N THR A 36 9.86 -18.73 -12.82
CA THR A 36 10.75 -17.60 -13.18
C THR A 36 10.22 -16.25 -12.68
N PRO A 37 11.11 -15.25 -12.46
CA PRO A 37 10.70 -13.88 -12.15
C PRO A 37 9.86 -13.22 -13.25
N SER A 38 10.12 -13.55 -14.53
CA SER A 38 9.37 -13.05 -15.69
C SER A 38 7.93 -13.59 -15.74
N ALA A 39 7.74 -14.88 -15.47
CA ALA A 39 6.39 -15.43 -15.32
C ALA A 39 5.66 -14.80 -14.12
N ALA A 40 6.35 -14.54 -13.01
CA ALA A 40 5.76 -13.90 -11.83
C ALA A 40 5.34 -12.44 -12.11
N GLU A 41 6.18 -11.69 -12.82
CA GLU A 41 5.85 -10.33 -13.29
C GLU A 41 4.60 -10.33 -14.18
N PHE A 42 4.52 -11.25 -15.14
CA PHE A 42 3.38 -11.34 -16.04
C PHE A 42 2.09 -11.73 -15.30
N VAL A 43 2.16 -12.69 -14.37
CA VAL A 43 1.01 -13.09 -13.53
C VAL A 43 0.56 -11.91 -12.65
N HIS A 44 1.48 -11.18 -12.02
CA HIS A 44 1.16 -9.96 -11.29
C HIS A 44 0.52 -8.89 -12.19
N GLY A 45 1.08 -8.64 -13.39
CA GLY A 45 0.51 -7.72 -14.38
C GLY A 45 -0.88 -8.12 -14.90
N CYS A 46 -1.28 -9.39 -14.75
CA CYS A 46 -2.62 -9.86 -15.08
C CYS A 46 -3.68 -9.54 -14.01
N ILE A 47 -3.29 -9.10 -12.80
CA ILE A 47 -4.22 -8.71 -11.73
C ILE A 47 -5.01 -7.45 -12.14
N GLN A 48 -4.32 -6.42 -12.65
CA GLN A 48 -4.95 -5.16 -13.07
C GLN A 48 -5.89 -5.31 -14.28
N LYS A 49 -5.81 -6.42 -15.02
CA LYS A 49 -6.71 -6.74 -16.14
C LYS A 49 -8.04 -7.36 -15.68
N GLN A 50 -8.27 -7.52 -14.38
CA GLN A 50 -9.45 -8.21 -13.83
C GLN A 50 -10.55 -7.23 -13.39
N ALA A 51 -11.72 -7.33 -14.01
CA ALA A 51 -12.87 -6.45 -13.74
C ALA A 51 -13.56 -6.65 -12.36
N THR A 52 -13.11 -7.58 -11.52
CA THR A 52 -13.68 -7.81 -10.17
C THR A 52 -12.60 -8.24 -9.17
N SER A 53 -12.78 -7.91 -7.89
CA SER A 53 -11.89 -8.39 -6.81
C SER A 53 -11.80 -9.92 -6.76
N ARG A 54 -12.89 -10.66 -7.05
CA ARG A 54 -12.88 -12.13 -7.12
C ARG A 54 -11.99 -12.67 -8.25
N SER A 55 -11.97 -12.01 -9.41
CA SER A 55 -11.08 -12.38 -10.50
C SER A 55 -9.63 -11.95 -10.25
N ALA A 56 -9.39 -10.78 -9.65
CA ALA A 56 -8.07 -10.35 -9.20
C ALA A 56 -7.46 -11.34 -8.19
N HIS A 57 -8.20 -11.68 -7.11
CA HIS A 57 -7.82 -12.72 -6.15
C HIS A 57 -7.48 -14.06 -6.81
N SER A 58 -8.27 -14.47 -7.81
CA SER A 58 -8.02 -15.68 -8.61
C SER A 58 -6.73 -15.66 -9.45
N VAL A 59 -6.11 -14.50 -9.66
CA VAL A 59 -4.75 -14.37 -10.23
C VAL A 59 -3.71 -14.35 -9.11
N ILE A 60 -4.00 -13.71 -7.99
CA ILE A 60 -3.13 -13.62 -6.80
C ILE A 60 -2.88 -15.00 -6.18
N GLU A 61 -3.87 -15.90 -6.14
CA GLU A 61 -3.68 -17.31 -5.76
C GLU A 61 -2.58 -17.99 -6.59
N VAL A 62 -2.52 -17.69 -7.89
CA VAL A 62 -1.54 -18.27 -8.81
C VAL A 62 -0.16 -17.65 -8.57
N LEU A 63 -0.10 -16.32 -8.37
CA LEU A 63 1.14 -15.62 -8.00
C LEU A 63 1.74 -16.17 -6.69
N ILE A 64 0.94 -16.30 -5.64
CA ILE A 64 1.36 -16.89 -4.36
C ILE A 64 1.90 -18.32 -4.55
N SER A 65 1.26 -19.12 -5.41
CA SER A 65 1.67 -20.51 -5.66
C SER A 65 3.04 -20.68 -6.33
N MET A 66 3.66 -19.59 -6.81
CA MET A 66 5.02 -19.63 -7.37
C MET A 66 6.13 -19.67 -6.31
N GLY A 67 5.85 -19.26 -5.07
CA GLY A 67 6.87 -19.12 -4.04
C GLY A 67 7.85 -17.97 -4.33
N ALA A 68 9.14 -18.18 -4.08
CA ALA A 68 10.20 -17.16 -4.10
C ALA A 68 10.19 -16.16 -5.30
N PRO A 69 9.95 -16.56 -6.57
CA PRO A 69 9.89 -15.61 -7.70
C PRO A 69 8.78 -14.56 -7.58
N ALA A 70 7.73 -14.83 -6.80
CA ALA A 70 6.63 -13.91 -6.55
C ALA A 70 6.88 -12.95 -5.38
N ALA A 71 7.93 -13.15 -4.57
CA ALA A 71 8.18 -12.37 -3.37
C ALA A 71 8.26 -10.84 -3.61
N PRO A 72 8.94 -10.33 -4.66
CA PRO A 72 8.96 -8.88 -4.96
C PRO A 72 7.58 -8.32 -5.33
N TRP A 73 6.73 -9.14 -5.95
CA TRP A 73 5.39 -8.74 -6.37
C TRP A 73 4.40 -8.72 -5.21
N LEU A 74 4.50 -9.67 -4.26
CA LEU A 74 3.76 -9.59 -3.00
C LEU A 74 4.19 -8.38 -2.15
N VAL A 75 5.50 -8.09 -2.08
CA VAL A 75 6.01 -6.87 -1.44
C VAL A 75 5.43 -5.61 -2.08
N ARG A 76 5.38 -5.54 -3.41
CA ARG A 76 4.76 -4.42 -4.13
C ARG A 76 3.28 -4.28 -3.80
N MET A 77 2.54 -5.39 -3.70
CA MET A 77 1.12 -5.35 -3.33
C MET A 77 0.91 -4.91 -1.86
N ILE A 78 1.79 -5.30 -0.93
CA ILE A 78 1.76 -4.85 0.47
C ILE A 78 2.09 -3.35 0.58
N THR A 79 2.98 -2.84 -0.28
CA THR A 79 3.43 -1.42 -0.26
C THR A 79 2.51 -0.46 -1.02
N TYR A 80 1.71 -1.01 -1.94
CA TYR A 80 0.78 -0.28 -2.80
C TYR A 80 -0.55 -1.05 -2.96
N PRO A 81 -1.29 -1.34 -1.87
CA PRO A 81 -2.60 -1.99 -1.97
C PRO A 81 -3.59 -1.08 -2.70
N ASP A 82 -4.38 -1.65 -3.61
CA ASP A 82 -5.53 -0.95 -4.18
C ASP A 82 -6.80 -1.19 -3.35
N SER A 83 -7.81 -0.34 -3.54
CA SER A 83 -9.06 -0.38 -2.77
C SER A 83 -9.95 -1.61 -3.04
N LEU A 84 -9.62 -2.45 -4.04
CA LEU A 84 -10.29 -3.73 -4.31
C LEU A 84 -9.61 -4.91 -3.60
N GLN A 85 -8.42 -4.68 -3.02
CA GLN A 85 -7.53 -5.72 -2.52
C GLN A 85 -7.00 -5.47 -1.10
N ASP A 86 -7.03 -4.23 -0.59
CA ASP A 86 -6.55 -3.80 0.74
C ASP A 86 -6.98 -4.71 1.91
N ALA A 87 -8.23 -5.17 1.91
CA ALA A 87 -8.78 -6.13 2.88
C ALA A 87 -8.05 -7.50 2.93
N ARG A 88 -7.08 -7.75 2.05
CA ARG A 88 -6.36 -9.02 1.89
C ARG A 88 -4.86 -8.94 2.19
N VAL A 89 -4.32 -7.78 2.58
CA VAL A 89 -2.87 -7.57 2.85
C VAL A 89 -2.31 -8.63 3.81
N ARG A 90 -3.06 -9.00 4.86
CA ARG A 90 -2.66 -10.05 5.82
C ARG A 90 -2.41 -11.43 5.20
N GLU A 91 -3.11 -11.79 4.12
CA GLU A 91 -2.86 -13.03 3.39
C GLU A 91 -1.51 -12.97 2.67
N TRP A 92 -1.17 -11.82 2.08
CA TRP A 92 0.09 -11.65 1.35
C TRP A 92 1.29 -11.59 2.30
N VAL A 93 1.13 -10.97 3.47
CA VAL A 93 2.10 -11.02 4.57
C VAL A 93 2.37 -12.46 5.00
N ALA A 94 1.31 -13.24 5.25
CA ALA A 94 1.44 -14.65 5.61
C ALA A 94 2.07 -15.50 4.47
N ALA A 95 1.66 -15.26 3.22
CA ALA A 95 2.21 -15.93 2.05
C ALA A 95 3.68 -15.60 1.81
N LEU A 96 4.10 -14.34 2.03
CA LEU A 96 5.48 -13.89 1.90
C LEU A 96 6.35 -14.50 3.02
N GLY A 97 5.87 -14.50 4.27
CA GLY A 97 6.55 -15.19 5.38
C GLY A 97 6.70 -16.70 5.14
N ALA A 98 5.71 -17.35 4.52
CA ALA A 98 5.77 -18.76 4.14
C ALA A 98 6.82 -19.10 3.06
N MET A 99 7.42 -18.09 2.40
CA MET A 99 8.55 -18.29 1.46
C MET A 99 9.91 -18.38 2.16
N GLY A 100 9.98 -18.23 3.48
CA GLY A 100 11.23 -18.28 4.25
C GLY A 100 12.21 -17.18 3.83
N GLU A 101 13.51 -17.50 3.76
CA GLU A 101 14.60 -16.56 3.44
C GLU A 101 14.34 -15.70 2.19
N ALA A 102 13.73 -16.26 1.14
CA ALA A 102 13.42 -15.49 -0.07
C ALA A 102 12.34 -14.41 0.18
N GLY A 103 11.36 -14.74 1.02
CA GLY A 103 10.33 -13.79 1.45
C GLY A 103 10.86 -12.74 2.40
N VAL A 104 11.69 -13.14 3.37
CA VAL A 104 12.38 -12.24 4.31
C VAL A 104 13.31 -11.28 3.58
N ALA A 105 14.10 -11.76 2.62
CA ALA A 105 14.99 -10.92 1.82
C ALA A 105 14.21 -9.88 1.00
N ALA A 106 13.13 -10.29 0.32
CA ALA A 106 12.27 -9.36 -0.41
C ALA A 106 11.60 -8.34 0.53
N ALA A 107 11.11 -8.80 1.69
CA ALA A 107 10.50 -7.93 2.70
C ALA A 107 11.48 -6.88 3.25
N ARG A 108 12.76 -7.24 3.46
CA ARG A 108 13.81 -6.29 3.86
C ARG A 108 14.04 -5.19 2.81
N VAL A 109 14.01 -5.53 1.51
CA VAL A 109 14.11 -4.53 0.43
C VAL A 109 12.89 -3.61 0.40
N GLY A 110 11.67 -4.17 0.41
CA GLY A 110 10.44 -3.38 0.42
C GLY A 110 10.28 -2.50 1.66
N LEU A 111 10.75 -2.97 2.82
CA LEU A 111 10.76 -2.18 4.07
C LEU A 111 11.69 -0.96 3.94
N ALA A 112 12.86 -1.11 3.31
CA ALA A 112 13.74 0.02 3.02
C ALA A 112 13.08 1.03 2.06
N GLU A 113 12.49 0.57 0.95
CA GLU A 113 11.74 1.42 0.01
C GLU A 113 10.57 2.16 0.69
N ALA A 114 9.82 1.47 1.55
CA ALA A 114 8.70 2.04 2.30
C ALA A 114 9.17 3.09 3.32
N LEU A 115 10.29 2.86 4.02
CA LEU A 115 10.91 3.82 4.94
C LEU A 115 11.43 5.07 4.21
N GLU A 116 12.07 4.92 3.05
CA GLU A 116 12.53 6.06 2.23
C GLU A 116 11.34 6.86 1.68
N ARG A 117 10.32 6.17 1.15
CA ARG A 117 9.07 6.79 0.69
C ARG A 117 8.36 7.54 1.82
N TYR A 118 8.28 6.97 3.02
CA TYR A 118 7.68 7.61 4.19
C TYR A 118 8.41 8.91 4.55
N ARG A 119 9.76 8.89 4.61
CA ARG A 119 10.59 10.07 4.86
C ARG A 119 10.37 11.15 3.80
N GLY A 120 10.47 10.81 2.52
CA GLY A 120 10.27 11.77 1.42
C GLY A 120 8.86 12.39 1.38
N LEU A 121 7.82 11.61 1.72
CA LEU A 121 6.46 12.13 1.88
C LEU A 121 6.32 13.04 3.11
N TRP A 122 7.02 12.73 4.21
CA TRP A 122 7.01 13.54 5.42
C TRP A 122 7.67 14.89 5.17
N ASP A 123 8.87 14.92 4.61
CA ASP A 123 9.62 16.15 4.34
C ASP A 123 8.85 17.08 3.40
N GLN A 124 8.20 16.53 2.36
CA GLN A 124 7.29 17.28 1.47
C GLN A 124 6.03 17.79 2.19
N THR A 125 5.55 17.09 3.21
CA THR A 125 4.39 17.53 4.01
C THR A 125 4.81 18.66 4.94
N GLN A 126 5.93 18.51 5.66
CA GLN A 126 6.49 19.55 6.52
C GLN A 126 6.82 20.83 5.74
N ALA A 127 7.53 20.74 4.61
CA ALA A 127 7.88 21.90 3.80
C ALA A 127 6.65 22.67 3.30
N GLN A 128 5.55 21.98 2.95
CA GLN A 128 4.30 22.67 2.60
C GLN A 128 3.64 23.30 3.83
N LEU A 129 3.57 22.61 4.98
CA LEU A 129 3.06 23.18 6.23
C LEU A 129 3.85 24.42 6.69
N GLU A 130 5.13 24.50 6.36
CA GLU A 130 5.99 25.65 6.64
C GLU A 130 5.82 26.79 5.63
N SER A 131 5.31 26.52 4.42
CA SER A 131 4.95 27.55 3.44
C SER A 131 3.57 28.21 3.64
N LEU A 132 2.78 27.73 4.59
CA LEU A 132 1.44 28.28 4.89
C LEU A 132 1.51 29.47 5.86
N PRO A 133 0.59 30.45 5.75
CA PRO A 133 0.38 31.46 6.80
C PRO A 133 0.12 30.81 8.16
N ALA A 134 0.53 31.45 9.26
CA ALA A 134 0.50 30.85 10.60
C ALA A 134 -0.91 30.43 11.04
N GLU A 135 -1.91 31.22 10.67
CA GLU A 135 -3.33 31.01 10.94
C GLU A 135 -3.86 29.76 10.24
N VAL A 136 -3.38 29.50 9.01
CA VAL A 136 -3.70 28.31 8.22
C VAL A 136 -2.90 27.10 8.71
N LYS A 137 -1.65 27.34 9.13
CA LYS A 137 -0.72 26.31 9.59
C LYS A 137 -1.28 25.54 10.79
N GLU A 138 -1.84 26.21 11.79
CA GLU A 138 -2.44 25.53 12.96
C GLU A 138 -3.64 24.64 12.56
N ILE A 139 -4.57 25.15 11.73
CA ILE A 139 -5.74 24.41 11.24
C ILE A 139 -5.31 23.14 10.49
N VAL A 140 -4.29 23.26 9.64
CA VAL A 140 -3.80 22.15 8.81
C VAL A 140 -2.87 21.21 9.59
N TRP A 141 -2.14 21.68 10.61
CA TRP A 141 -1.42 20.80 11.54
C TRP A 141 -2.37 19.92 12.35
N ALA A 142 -3.50 20.45 12.83
CA ALA A 142 -4.53 19.64 13.49
C ALA A 142 -5.01 18.48 12.58
N ALA A 143 -5.12 18.72 11.26
CA ALA A 143 -5.48 17.69 10.28
C ALA A 143 -4.40 16.60 10.05
N VAL A 144 -3.14 16.87 10.40
CA VAL A 144 -2.02 15.89 10.33
C VAL A 144 -1.87 15.10 11.63
N ARG A 145 -2.33 15.63 12.76
CA ARG A 145 -2.12 15.07 14.11
C ARG A 145 -3.09 13.96 14.53
N VAL A 146 -4.17 13.71 13.77
CA VAL A 146 -5.16 12.68 14.10
C VAL A 146 -4.51 11.28 14.01
N PRO A 147 -4.47 10.48 15.10
CA PRO A 147 -3.78 9.19 15.11
C PRO A 147 -4.43 8.14 14.19
N TRP A 148 -3.61 7.23 13.67
CA TRP A 148 -4.08 6.08 12.89
C TRP A 148 -4.26 4.85 13.78
N SER A 149 -5.51 4.56 14.14
CA SER A 149 -5.92 3.25 14.63
C SER A 149 -7.34 2.92 14.14
N VAL A 150 -7.68 1.63 14.03
CA VAL A 150 -8.92 1.16 13.37
C VAL A 150 -10.18 1.33 14.25
N THR A 151 -10.04 1.97 15.42
CA THR A 151 -11.16 2.44 16.24
C THR A 151 -10.87 3.88 16.68
N LEU A 152 -11.63 4.84 16.11
CA LEU A 152 -11.70 6.20 16.66
C LEU A 152 -12.23 6.13 18.08
N GLY A 153 -11.46 6.62 19.06
CA GLY A 153 -11.99 6.87 20.39
C GLY A 153 -12.98 8.03 20.36
N ASP A 154 -13.83 8.15 21.37
CA ASP A 154 -14.84 9.22 21.41
C ASP A 154 -14.19 10.62 21.43
N GLY A 155 -12.97 10.74 21.97
CA GLY A 155 -12.16 11.97 21.87
C GLY A 155 -11.64 12.28 20.46
N ASP A 156 -11.27 11.27 19.67
CA ASP A 156 -10.87 11.47 18.26
C ASP A 156 -12.07 11.86 17.40
N ARG A 157 -13.24 11.27 17.68
CA ARG A 157 -14.51 11.69 17.07
C ARG A 157 -14.83 13.14 17.43
N GLN A 158 -14.74 13.52 18.70
CA GLN A 158 -15.02 14.87 19.16
C GLN A 158 -14.04 15.92 18.59
N ALA A 159 -12.78 15.55 18.35
CA ALA A 159 -11.81 16.39 17.64
C ALA A 159 -12.15 16.56 16.14
N LEU A 160 -12.70 15.52 15.50
CA LEU A 160 -13.18 15.58 14.11
C LEU A 160 -14.52 16.33 13.98
N GLU A 161 -15.40 16.25 14.97
CA GLU A 161 -16.66 16.98 15.04
C GLU A 161 -16.43 18.47 15.29
N GLY A 162 -15.58 18.84 16.26
CA GLY A 162 -15.16 20.24 16.44
C GLY A 162 -14.38 20.80 15.25
N ARG A 163 -13.65 19.95 14.50
CA ARG A 163 -13.06 20.31 13.19
C ARG A 163 -14.15 20.51 12.12
N ALA A 164 -15.24 19.76 12.16
CA ALA A 164 -16.35 19.95 11.23
C ALA A 164 -17.08 21.27 11.49
N GLU A 165 -17.40 21.60 12.75
CA GLU A 165 -18.00 22.89 13.14
C GLU A 165 -17.10 24.08 12.73
N LEU A 166 -15.82 24.04 13.12
CA LEU A 166 -14.83 25.07 12.74
C LEU A 166 -14.65 25.20 11.21
N LEU A 167 -14.83 24.12 10.46
CA LEU A 167 -14.75 24.17 9.00
C LEU A 167 -16.07 24.59 8.35
N GLU A 168 -17.25 24.25 8.86
CA GLU A 168 -18.53 24.68 8.26
C GLU A 168 -18.72 26.20 8.36
N ASP A 169 -18.43 26.80 9.52
CA ASP A 169 -18.48 28.26 9.72
C ASP A 169 -17.50 29.03 8.82
N TRP A 170 -16.36 28.42 8.46
CA TRP A 170 -15.32 29.06 7.65
C TRP A 170 -15.36 28.66 6.17
N LEU A 171 -15.95 27.53 5.78
CA LEU A 171 -15.91 26.96 4.42
C LEU A 171 -16.31 27.95 3.31
N PRO A 172 -17.32 28.83 3.48
CA PRO A 172 -17.70 29.84 2.49
C PRO A 172 -16.67 30.97 2.31
N HIS A 173 -15.71 31.09 3.24
CA HIS A 173 -14.76 32.20 3.37
C HIS A 173 -13.29 31.78 3.31
N LEU A 174 -12.99 30.48 3.40
CA LEU A 174 -11.65 29.95 3.15
C LEU A 174 -11.24 30.21 1.69
N LEU A 175 -10.16 30.99 1.52
CA LEU A 175 -9.55 31.28 0.23
C LEU A 175 -9.23 29.98 -0.55
N PRO A 176 -9.31 29.97 -1.90
CA PRO A 176 -9.04 28.79 -2.72
C PRO A 176 -7.70 28.09 -2.41
N GLU A 177 -6.70 28.88 -2.02
CA GLU A 177 -5.37 28.46 -1.60
C GLU A 177 -5.42 27.58 -0.34
N ILE A 178 -6.29 27.90 0.64
CA ILE A 178 -6.47 27.12 1.87
C ILE A 178 -7.17 25.80 1.57
N ARG A 179 -8.20 25.82 0.71
CA ARG A 179 -8.89 24.60 0.27
C ARG A 179 -7.95 23.68 -0.53
N SER A 180 -7.06 24.26 -1.32
CA SER A 180 -5.99 23.54 -2.01
C SER A 180 -4.99 22.93 -1.01
N ALA A 181 -4.61 23.68 0.03
CA ALA A 181 -3.69 23.21 1.08
C ALA A 181 -4.26 22.03 1.89
N ASP A 182 -5.51 22.12 2.37
CA ASP A 182 -6.18 21.03 3.09
C ASP A 182 -6.33 19.78 2.20
N LEU A 183 -6.79 19.91 0.95
CA LEU A 183 -6.87 18.77 0.01
C LEU A 183 -5.50 18.13 -0.27
N ALA A 184 -4.45 18.93 -0.43
CA ALA A 184 -3.08 18.44 -0.63
C ALA A 184 -2.56 17.70 0.61
N VAL A 185 -2.82 18.20 1.81
CA VAL A 185 -2.43 17.55 3.07
C VAL A 185 -3.26 16.28 3.30
N GLN A 186 -4.58 16.30 3.10
CA GLN A 186 -5.41 15.08 3.15
C GLN A 186 -4.97 14.02 2.12
N HIS A 187 -4.41 14.42 0.98
CA HIS A 187 -3.81 13.49 0.03
C HIS A 187 -2.48 12.93 0.56
N ARG A 188 -1.57 13.77 1.07
CA ARG A 188 -0.28 13.31 1.63
C ARG A 188 -0.45 12.46 2.90
N SER A 189 -1.38 12.77 3.79
CA SER A 189 -1.69 11.91 4.94
C SER A 189 -2.12 10.51 4.52
N ARG A 190 -2.93 10.37 3.45
CA ARG A 190 -3.28 9.04 2.89
C ARG A 190 -2.05 8.31 2.31
N LEU A 191 -1.12 9.03 1.67
CA LEU A 191 0.12 8.44 1.15
C LEU A 191 1.09 8.03 2.26
N LEU A 192 1.24 8.86 3.30
CA LEU A 192 2.05 8.60 4.49
C LEU A 192 1.55 7.35 5.22
N SER A 193 0.24 7.23 5.43
CA SER A 193 -0.34 6.09 6.15
C SER A 193 -0.35 4.81 5.32
N GLY A 194 -0.47 4.91 3.99
CA GLY A 194 -0.19 3.77 3.10
C GLY A 194 1.26 3.26 3.23
N ALA A 195 2.23 4.18 3.40
CA ALA A 195 3.62 3.80 3.67
C ALA A 195 3.85 3.29 5.11
N ALA A 196 3.14 3.82 6.11
CA ALA A 196 3.18 3.32 7.49
C ALA A 196 2.63 1.88 7.59
N SER A 197 1.46 1.62 7.02
CA SER A 197 0.89 0.26 6.91
C SER A 197 1.82 -0.69 6.16
N ALA A 198 2.53 -0.22 5.12
CA ALA A 198 3.52 -1.02 4.42
C ALA A 198 4.71 -1.40 5.32
N ILE A 199 5.23 -0.44 6.09
CA ILE A 199 6.30 -0.66 7.08
C ILE A 199 5.87 -1.71 8.09
N GLU A 200 4.72 -1.52 8.75
CA GLU A 200 4.17 -2.49 9.72
C GLU A 200 4.07 -3.90 9.14
N ASN A 201 3.41 -4.05 7.98
CA ASN A 201 3.13 -5.35 7.38
C ASN A 201 4.39 -6.06 6.87
N LEU A 202 5.40 -5.33 6.38
CA LEU A 202 6.67 -5.93 5.95
C LEU A 202 7.56 -6.27 7.14
N SER A 203 7.61 -5.44 8.19
CA SER A 203 8.35 -5.75 9.42
C SER A 203 7.87 -7.03 10.11
N LEU A 204 6.57 -7.32 10.08
CA LEU A 204 6.01 -8.61 10.56
C LEU A 204 6.60 -9.83 9.84
N VAL A 205 7.01 -9.69 8.58
CA VAL A 205 7.70 -10.76 7.81
C VAL A 205 9.19 -10.81 8.13
N VAL A 206 9.80 -9.65 8.38
CA VAL A 206 11.24 -9.51 8.62
C VAL A 206 11.67 -9.99 10.02
N GLY A 207 10.74 -10.07 10.97
CA GLY A 207 10.94 -10.58 12.33
C GLY A 207 11.42 -9.52 13.32
N GLU A 208 12.31 -8.64 12.86
CA GLU A 208 12.62 -7.28 13.35
C GLU A 208 13.55 -6.65 12.28
N PRO A 209 13.34 -5.39 11.85
CA PRO A 209 12.93 -4.28 12.71
C PRO A 209 11.65 -3.55 12.22
N LEU A 210 11.14 -2.63 13.04
CA LEU A 210 10.37 -1.47 12.58
C LEU A 210 11.25 -0.19 12.82
N GLU A 211 10.84 1.08 12.94
CA GLU A 211 9.55 1.73 13.18
C GLU A 211 9.87 3.28 13.15
N PRO A 212 9.25 4.16 12.31
CA PRO A 212 9.59 5.60 12.23
C PRO A 212 8.91 6.55 13.25
N ARG A 213 9.70 7.20 14.12
CA ARG A 213 9.26 8.31 15.01
C ARG A 213 10.21 9.51 14.99
N ARG A 214 9.66 10.72 14.79
CA ARG A 214 10.03 11.89 15.61
C ARG A 214 8.83 12.81 15.94
N PRO A 215 8.17 12.54 17.06
CA PRO A 215 7.22 13.42 17.76
C PRO A 215 7.98 14.18 18.90
N GLU A 216 7.71 15.42 19.36
CA GLU A 216 6.70 16.47 19.03
C GLU A 216 7.06 17.86 19.63
N PRO A 217 6.05 18.73 19.93
CA PRO A 217 5.68 18.97 21.36
C PRO A 217 4.44 18.34 22.10
N SER A 218 3.35 17.73 21.53
CA SER A 218 2.18 17.35 22.41
C SER A 218 1.16 16.19 22.11
N GLY A 219 0.76 15.88 20.87
CA GLY A 219 0.08 14.62 20.47
C GLY A 219 -0.11 14.48 18.92
N ASN A 220 0.16 13.36 18.21
CA ASN A 220 1.30 12.41 18.28
C ASN A 220 1.61 11.76 16.89
N LEU A 221 2.77 11.10 16.72
CA LEU A 221 3.10 10.16 15.61
C LEU A 221 3.74 8.88 16.19
N GLY A 222 3.49 7.70 15.62
CA GLY A 222 3.57 6.45 16.42
C GLY A 222 4.18 5.21 15.78
N LEU A 223 5.49 5.19 15.52
CA LEU A 223 6.27 3.97 15.25
C LEU A 223 7.71 4.05 15.87
N HIS A 224 8.12 3.19 16.83
CA HIS A 224 9.44 3.13 17.51
C HIS A 224 9.97 1.76 18.11
N ARG A 225 10.72 0.89 17.36
CA ARG A 225 11.66 -0.22 17.79
C ARG A 225 12.09 -1.15 16.61
N VAL A 226 13.35 -1.59 16.42
CA VAL A 226 14.69 -1.18 16.93
C VAL A 226 15.62 -1.11 15.71
#